data_AF-A0A832XEP8-F1
#
_entry.id   AF-A0A832XEP8-F1
#
_cell.length_a   1.000
_cell.length_b   1.000
_cell.length_c   1.000
_cell.angle_alpha   90.00
_cell.angle_beta   90.00
_cell.angle_gamma   90.00
#
_symmetry.space_group_name_H-M   'P 1'
#
loop_
_entity.id
_entity.type
_entity.pdbx_description
1 polymer ?
#
loop_
_entity_poly.entity_id
_entity_poly.type
_entity_poly.pdbx_seq_one_letter_code
_entity_poly.pdbx_strand_id
1 'polypeptide(L)'
;MWAVKDSRQELGKWLNWDEGMAYVKACNDQNYLGYNDWRLPSKSEVRSIFKNQDPYREIFLNLPKKPARRVSNYQAGGETSVWTSETRYDSYAWKCYFPDLKEICVDQSVSTTGTSVRMVRDLD
;
A
#
# COMPACT_ATOMS: atom_id res chain seq x y z
N MET A 1 22.22 -5.52 5.26
CA MET A 1 21.02 -6.18 5.82
C MET A 1 20.23 -5.12 6.59
N TRP A 2 18.90 -5.18 6.61
CA TRP A 2 18.07 -4.28 7.41
C TRP A 2 17.52 -5.03 8.62
N ALA A 3 17.53 -4.40 9.79
CA ALA A 3 16.83 -4.96 10.95
C ALA A 3 15.33 -4.96 10.68
N VAL A 4 14.65 -6.09 10.92
CA VAL A 4 13.22 -6.23 10.66
C VAL A 4 12.39 -5.35 11.59
N LYS A 5 12.85 -5.19 12.84
CA LYS A 5 12.23 -4.32 13.83
C LYS A 5 12.97 -2.99 13.93
N ASP A 6 12.22 -1.91 14.12
CA ASP A 6 12.78 -0.57 14.35
C ASP A 6 12.89 -0.24 15.85
N SER A 7 13.56 0.87 16.16
CA SER A 7 13.73 1.33 17.54
C SER A 7 12.42 1.73 18.21
N ARG A 8 11.37 2.06 17.45
CA ARG A 8 10.06 2.40 18.02
C ARG A 8 9.34 1.15 18.51
N GLN A 9 9.43 0.05 17.78
CA GLN A 9 8.86 -1.24 18.16
C GLN A 9 9.58 -1.82 19.39
N GLU A 10 10.89 -1.62 19.50
CA GLU A 10 11.69 -2.14 20.62
C GLU A 10 11.58 -1.24 21.88
N LEU A 11 11.65 0.09 21.72
CA LEU A 11 11.71 1.03 22.85
C LEU A 11 10.37 1.70 23.19
N GLY A 12 9.35 1.55 22.35
CA GLY A 12 8.04 2.18 22.52
C GLY A 12 8.01 3.70 22.29
N LYS A 13 9.15 4.35 21.99
CA LYS A 13 9.26 5.80 21.82
C LYS A 13 9.90 6.23 20.49
N TRP A 14 9.60 7.46 20.07
CA TRP A 14 10.31 8.10 18.96
C TRP A 14 11.68 8.57 19.41
N LEU A 15 12.67 8.43 18.54
CA LEU A 15 14.02 8.94 18.77
C LEU A 15 14.27 10.16 17.89
N ASN A 16 14.95 11.17 18.43
CA ASN A 16 15.58 12.19 17.61
C ASN A 16 16.88 11.66 16.98
N TRP A 17 17.59 12.51 16.23
CA TRP A 17 18.80 12.10 15.51
C TRP A 17 19.93 11.65 16.45
N ASP A 18 20.21 12.40 17.52
CA ASP A 18 21.26 12.08 18.48
C ASP A 18 20.94 10.78 19.25
N GLU A 19 19.67 10.62 19.67
CA GLU A 19 19.18 9.39 20.28
C GLU A 19 19.29 8.19 19.33
N GLY A 20 19.04 8.40 18.03
CA GLY A 20 19.21 7.37 17.00
C GLY A 20 20.66 6.92 16.83
N MET A 21 21.60 7.87 16.86
CA MET A 21 23.04 7.56 16.84
C MET A 21 23.47 6.81 18.11
N ALA A 22 22.96 7.21 19.27
CA ALA A 22 23.22 6.51 20.53
C ALA A 22 22.65 5.09 20.52
N TYR A 23 21.45 4.89 19.96
CA TYR A 23 20.84 3.57 19.79
C TYR A 23 21.71 2.64 18.95
N VAL A 24 22.20 3.11 17.79
CA VAL A 24 23.09 2.32 16.92
C VAL A 24 24.36 1.90 17.67
N LYS A 25 24.98 2.84 18.41
CA LYS A 25 26.17 2.53 19.21
C LYS A 25 25.87 1.45 20.26
N ALA A 26 24.75 1.58 20.98
CA ALA A 26 24.35 0.60 21.98
C ALA A 26 24.09 -0.79 21.37
N CYS A 27 23.46 -0.86 20.20
CA CYS A 27 23.28 -2.10 19.46
C CYS A 27 24.62 -2.76 19.10
N ASN A 28 25.60 -1.96 18.66
CA ASN A 28 26.93 -2.49 18.31
C ASN A 28 27.71 -2.97 19.53
N ASP A 29 27.68 -2.21 20.62
CA ASP A 29 28.32 -2.58 21.88
C ASP A 29 27.75 -3.90 22.45
N GLN A 30 26.48 -4.21 22.14
CA GLN A 30 25.79 -5.42 22.59
C GLN A 30 25.83 -6.60 21.61
N ASN A 31 26.49 -6.46 20.44
CA ASN A 31 26.38 -7.41 19.33
C ASN A 31 24.91 -7.75 18.99
N TYR A 32 24.07 -6.73 18.84
CA TYR A 32 22.64 -6.88 18.55
C TYR A 32 22.41 -7.78 17.32
N LEU A 33 21.56 -8.79 17.48
CA LEU A 33 21.31 -9.85 16.47
C LEU A 33 22.58 -10.59 16.00
N GLY A 34 23.64 -10.61 16.81
CA GLY A 34 24.91 -11.25 16.48
C GLY A 34 25.87 -10.39 15.65
N TYR A 35 25.55 -9.11 15.43
CA TYR A 35 26.34 -8.18 14.62
C TYR A 35 26.68 -6.90 15.40
N ASN A 36 27.82 -6.29 15.09
CA ASN A 36 28.32 -5.08 15.73
C ASN A 36 28.69 -3.95 14.76
N ASP A 37 28.25 -4.05 13.51
CA ASP A 37 28.50 -3.12 12.42
C ASP A 37 27.22 -2.43 11.93
N TRP A 38 26.21 -2.29 12.81
CA TRP A 38 25.00 -1.54 12.53
C TRP A 38 25.30 -0.06 12.30
N ARG A 39 24.56 0.56 11.38
CA ARG A 39 24.61 2.00 11.09
C ARG A 39 23.25 2.53 10.66
N LEU A 40 23.10 3.85 10.69
CA LEU A 40 21.97 4.51 10.03
C LEU A 40 22.05 4.34 8.49
N PRO A 41 20.91 4.19 7.81
CA PRO A 41 20.88 4.06 6.36
C PRO A 41 21.16 5.41 5.67
N SER A 42 21.73 5.36 4.48
CA SER A 42 21.90 6.53 3.61
C SER A 42 20.59 6.90 2.91
N LYS A 43 20.48 8.15 2.44
CA LYS A 43 19.32 8.62 1.67
C LYS A 43 19.04 7.76 0.42
N SER A 44 20.09 7.28 -0.25
CA SER A 44 19.98 6.44 -1.46
C SER A 44 19.45 5.05 -1.13
N GLU A 45 19.92 4.43 -0.04
CA GLU A 45 19.44 3.12 0.41
C GLU A 45 17.97 3.16 0.82
N VAL A 46 17.57 4.20 1.56
CA VAL A 46 16.17 4.47 1.90
C VAL A 46 15.33 4.54 0.62
N ARG A 47 15.72 5.39 -0.35
CA ARG A 47 15.00 5.52 -1.62
C ARG A 47 14.92 4.21 -2.40
N SER A 48 15.99 3.42 -2.39
CA SER A 48 16.00 2.14 -3.10
C SER A 48 14.99 1.15 -2.53
N ILE A 49 14.81 1.12 -1.20
CA ILE A 49 13.79 0.28 -0.57
C ILE A 49 12.39 0.82 -0.87
N PHE A 50 12.17 2.12 -0.75
CA PHE A 50 10.85 2.71 -0.97
C PHE A 50 10.41 2.74 -2.44
N LYS A 51 11.34 2.55 -3.39
CA LYS A 51 11.03 2.49 -4.82
C LYS A 51 10.13 1.29 -5.16
N ASN A 52 10.31 0.16 -4.48
CA ASN A 52 9.44 -1.00 -4.60
C ASN A 52 8.62 -1.14 -3.31
N GLN A 53 7.38 -0.63 -3.33
CA GLN A 53 6.50 -0.61 -2.16
C GLN A 53 6.17 -2.02 -1.64
N ASP A 54 6.15 -3.03 -2.51
CA ASP A 54 5.75 -4.39 -2.14
C ASP A 54 6.73 -5.05 -1.15
N PRO A 55 8.05 -5.12 -1.41
CA PRO A 55 9.01 -5.66 -0.45
C PRO A 55 9.01 -4.89 0.88
N TYR A 56 8.83 -3.57 0.86
CA TYR A 56 8.76 -2.79 2.10
C TYR A 56 7.53 -3.17 2.95
N ARG A 57 6.36 -3.33 2.31
CA ARG A 57 5.12 -3.72 2.98
C ARG A 57 5.18 -5.14 3.53
N GLU A 58 5.81 -6.05 2.80
CA GLU A 58 5.99 -7.44 3.23
C GLU A 58 6.99 -7.54 4.40
N ILE A 59 8.18 -6.96 4.25
CA ILE A 59 9.29 -7.12 5.21
C ILE A 59 9.04 -6.34 6.51
N PHE A 60 8.56 -5.09 6.42
CA PHE A 60 8.50 -4.21 7.59
C PHE A 60 7.09 -4.03 8.18
N LEU A 61 6.03 -4.21 7.37
CA LEU A 61 4.65 -4.01 7.83
C LEU A 61 3.89 -5.33 8.05
N ASN A 62 4.47 -6.48 7.66
CA ASN A 62 3.83 -7.79 7.71
C ASN A 62 2.41 -7.77 7.09
N LEU A 63 2.22 -6.98 6.04
CA LEU A 63 0.93 -6.87 5.37
C LEU A 63 0.81 -7.97 4.32
N PRO A 64 -0.39 -8.56 4.13
CA PRO A 64 -0.61 -9.51 3.05
C PRO A 64 -0.24 -8.85 1.72
N LYS A 65 0.40 -9.64 0.83
CA LYS A 65 0.64 -9.21 -0.55
C LYS A 65 -0.68 -8.77 -1.14
N LYS A 66 -0.70 -7.58 -1.74
CA LYS A 66 -1.89 -7.18 -2.51
C LYS A 66 -2.08 -8.23 -3.61
N PRO A 67 -3.31 -8.72 -3.81
CA PRO A 67 -3.56 -9.63 -4.93
C PRO A 67 -3.11 -8.94 -6.22
N ALA A 68 -2.43 -9.69 -7.08
CA ALA A 68 -1.90 -9.17 -8.32
C ALA A 68 -3.06 -8.80 -9.25
N ARG A 69 -3.45 -7.53 -9.25
CA ARG A 69 -4.46 -7.01 -10.17
C ARG A 69 -3.78 -6.73 -11.51
N ARG A 70 -3.99 -7.60 -12.50
CA ARG A 70 -3.60 -7.33 -13.89
C ARG A 70 -4.80 -6.82 -14.67
N VAL A 71 -4.64 -5.69 -15.35
CA VAL A 71 -5.59 -5.24 -16.36
C VAL A 71 -5.33 -6.08 -17.60
N SER A 72 -6.31 -6.87 -18.04
CA SER A 72 -6.25 -7.53 -19.35
C SER A 72 -6.25 -6.45 -20.43
N ASN A 73 -5.26 -6.48 -21.33
CA ASN A 73 -5.20 -5.79 -22.63
C ASN A 73 -6.23 -4.66 -22.82
N TYR A 74 -6.04 -3.53 -22.10
CA TYR A 74 -6.97 -2.41 -22.16
C TYR A 74 -7.13 -1.92 -23.60
N GLN A 75 -8.35 -2.01 -24.13
CA GLN A 75 -8.67 -1.53 -25.47
C GLN A 75 -9.11 -0.06 -25.40
N ALA A 76 -8.64 0.76 -26.35
CA ALA A 76 -9.09 2.14 -26.49
C ALA A 76 -10.60 2.19 -26.81
N GLY A 77 -11.29 3.23 -26.31
CA GLY A 77 -12.73 3.43 -26.52
C GLY A 77 -13.65 2.94 -25.40
N GLY A 78 -13.09 2.49 -24.26
CA GLY A 78 -13.90 2.15 -23.07
C GLY A 78 -14.55 3.38 -22.42
N GLU A 79 -15.68 3.17 -21.75
CA GLU A 79 -16.35 4.22 -20.98
C GLU A 79 -15.57 4.61 -19.71
N THR A 80 -15.81 5.83 -19.25
CA THR A 80 -15.21 6.42 -18.06
C THR A 80 -16.05 6.24 -16.80
N SER A 81 -17.24 5.64 -16.87
CA SER A 81 -18.08 5.34 -15.71
C SER A 81 -18.30 3.83 -15.56
N VAL A 82 -18.23 3.33 -14.33
CA VAL A 82 -18.40 1.90 -14.01
C VAL A 82 -19.30 1.68 -12.82
N TRP A 83 -20.08 0.60 -12.85
CA TRP A 83 -20.78 0.07 -11.67
C TRP A 83 -19.83 -0.66 -10.71
N THR A 84 -20.13 -0.57 -9.42
CA THR A 84 -19.47 -1.36 -8.36
C THR A 84 -20.40 -2.46 -7.86
N SER A 85 -19.85 -3.40 -7.08
CA SER A 85 -20.62 -4.45 -6.41
C SER A 85 -21.39 -3.96 -5.17
N GLU A 86 -21.22 -2.69 -4.77
CA GLU A 86 -21.80 -2.17 -3.53
C GLU A 86 -23.19 -1.60 -3.75
N THR A 87 -24.10 -1.92 -2.83
CA THR A 87 -25.47 -1.40 -2.80
C THR A 87 -25.74 -0.58 -1.55
N ARG A 88 -26.77 0.24 -1.61
CA ARG A 88 -27.32 0.97 -0.46
C ARG A 88 -28.82 0.71 -0.37
N TYR A 89 -29.28 0.26 0.80
CA TYR A 89 -30.68 -0.11 1.07
C TYR A 89 -31.27 -1.09 0.03
N ASP A 90 -30.43 -1.93 -0.57
CA ASP A 90 -30.77 -2.92 -1.61
C ASP A 90 -31.47 -2.40 -2.87
N SER A 91 -31.68 -1.08 -2.98
CA SER A 91 -32.41 -0.43 -4.08
C SER A 91 -31.50 0.50 -4.89
N TYR A 92 -30.39 0.93 -4.30
CA TYR A 92 -29.40 1.80 -4.94
C TYR A 92 -28.07 1.08 -5.12
N ALA A 93 -27.36 1.36 -6.19
CA ALA A 93 -26.01 0.88 -6.46
C ALA A 93 -25.04 2.04 -6.64
N TRP A 94 -23.76 1.79 -6.35
CA TRP A 94 -22.70 2.77 -6.50
C TRP A 94 -22.05 2.68 -7.87
N LYS A 95 -21.87 3.85 -8.52
CA LYS A 95 -21.07 4.02 -9.73
C LYS A 95 -19.92 5.00 -9.52
N CYS A 96 -18.79 4.73 -10.17
CA CYS A 96 -17.56 5.53 -10.07
C CYS A 96 -17.16 6.07 -11.45
N TYR A 97 -16.63 7.30 -11.48
CA TYR A 97 -16.10 7.94 -12.68
C TYR A 97 -14.56 7.97 -12.65
N PHE A 98 -13.93 7.67 -13.78
CA PHE A 98 -12.50 7.77 -14.00
C PHE A 98 -12.15 8.93 -14.94
N PRO A 99 -11.01 9.61 -14.74
CA PRO A 99 -10.00 9.39 -13.70
C PRO A 99 -10.32 10.01 -12.32
N ASP A 100 -11.41 10.78 -12.22
CA ASP A 100 -11.69 11.72 -11.14
C ASP A 100 -12.08 11.05 -9.81
N LEU A 101 -12.35 9.74 -9.84
CA LEU A 101 -12.84 8.92 -8.72
C LEU A 101 -14.12 9.45 -8.08
N LYS A 102 -14.95 10.19 -8.82
CA LYS A 102 -16.23 10.65 -8.32
C LYS A 102 -17.19 9.47 -8.17
N GLU A 103 -17.84 9.36 -7.02
CA GLU A 103 -18.79 8.29 -6.70
C GLU A 103 -20.21 8.85 -6.59
N ILE A 104 -21.19 8.11 -7.12
CA ILE A 104 -22.61 8.46 -7.04
C ILE A 104 -23.40 7.19 -6.72
N CYS A 105 -24.37 7.31 -5.83
CA CYS A 105 -25.33 6.26 -5.49
C CYS A 105 -26.66 6.56 -6.19
N VAL A 106 -27.11 5.66 -7.06
CA VAL A 106 -28.35 5.83 -7.85
C VAL A 106 -29.15 4.54 -7.89
N ASP A 107 -30.44 4.63 -8.22
CA ASP A 107 -31.32 3.47 -8.33
C ASP A 107 -30.80 2.49 -9.41
N GLN A 108 -30.88 1.20 -9.11
CA GLN A 108 -30.31 0.13 -9.95
C GLN A 108 -30.92 0.05 -11.35
N SER A 109 -32.16 0.51 -11.52
CA SER A 109 -32.89 0.48 -12.79
C SER A 109 -32.61 1.67 -13.71
N VAL A 110 -31.83 2.66 -13.25
CA VAL A 110 -31.57 3.89 -14.00
C VAL A 110 -30.74 3.60 -15.25
N SER A 111 -31.39 3.57 -16.41
CA SER A 111 -30.78 3.32 -17.71
C SER A 111 -30.10 4.56 -18.34
N THR A 112 -30.34 5.76 -17.80
CA THR A 112 -30.09 7.02 -18.53
C THR A 112 -28.66 7.55 -18.45
N THR A 113 -27.77 6.97 -17.62
CA THR A 113 -26.45 7.57 -17.40
C THR A 113 -25.28 6.96 -18.17
N GLY A 114 -25.50 5.98 -19.07
CA GLY A 114 -24.44 5.38 -19.89
C GLY A 114 -23.28 4.89 -19.01
N THR A 115 -23.50 3.78 -18.31
CA THR A 115 -22.53 3.24 -17.35
C THR A 115 -22.17 1.81 -17.70
N SER A 116 -20.90 1.61 -18.03
CA SER A 116 -20.33 0.32 -18.35
C SER A 116 -20.13 -0.56 -17.11
N VAL A 117 -19.90 -1.84 -17.36
CA VAL A 117 -19.46 -2.80 -16.34
C VAL A 117 -18.03 -3.20 -16.67
N ARG A 118 -17.13 -3.07 -15.68
CA ARG A 118 -15.77 -3.59 -15.76
C ARG A 118 -15.59 -4.72 -14.75
N MET A 119 -15.42 -5.94 -15.25
CA MET A 119 -15.18 -7.11 -14.42
C MET A 119 -13.75 -7.08 -13.87
N VAL A 120 -13.58 -7.50 -12.63
CA VAL A 120 -12.28 -7.72 -12.00
C VAL A 120 -12.20 -9.17 -11.54
N ARG A 121 -11.02 -9.78 -11.68
CA ARG A 121 -10.68 -11.06 -11.06
C ARG A 121 -9.28 -10.95 -10.49
N ASP A 122 -9.07 -11.55 -9.34
CA ASP A 122 -7.72 -11.72 -8.81
C ASP A 122 -7.03 -12.87 -9.56
N LEU A 123 -5.71 -12.78 -9.66
CA LEU A 123 -4.88 -13.90 -10.13
C LEU A 123 -4.38 -14.63 -8.88
N ASP A 124 -4.60 -15.96 -8.86
CA ASP A 124 -4.02 -16.87 -7.87
C ASP A 124 -2.49 -16.90 -7.95
#